data_AF-A0A1J5SAD2-F1
#
_entry.id   AF-A0A1J5SAD2-F1
#
_cell.length_a   1.000
_cell.length_b   1.000
_cell.length_c   1.000
_cell.angle_alpha   90.00
_cell.angle_beta   90.00
_cell.angle_gamma   90.00
#
_symmetry.space_group_name_H-M   'P 1'
#
loop_
_entity.id
_entity.type
_entity.pdbx_description
1 polymer ?
#
loop_
_entity_poly.entity_id
_entity_poly.type
_entity_poly.pdbx_seq_one_letter_code
_entity_poly.pdbx_strand_id
1 'polypeptide(L)'
;MALLGKNWRWLLSTSSWRQRGQALLYGLFVLMSGLAALFFLFNTGQLIREKTKLVNTGDAVAYSAGVMHARLLNFDAYTNRAMIANTVAVAQLVSLSSWVQYIDKLAVFGEASLNPKFIEFAPSYLAALAVGPSAKEFLVDTGALGDLASGSDLIIRKVLMNAQLVANEGIAAAREQVMEEVAQANYRDEGSVSVDLIPGEEISAFVTKYSGEQRTRFAEVAMTSANRDQFLPKRNWILPGLWSDCPSATATGRVDWLNRSGGTDLIGFDEWKAMDTLSEKRWVPKSKQDVLCRGLSELPDGWGSQSAADKPSYDMAPSRYGGSVAINPGSSALAQITSSASWDYSGLPSFYELSGDALKQDAPRFRFAVRLLRNKDQTTSSEGRSLVSPGRRLNAYQAAFAGGTALVAVSASEVYFQRPDRDDSCSDGIRMGRDNCHGRATSGKADELASLFNPYWQVHLIQSDEAIRQAQDEQKAALP
;
A
#
# COMPACT_ATOMS: atom_id res chain seq x y z
N MET A 1 1.13 52.03 -98.68
CA MET A 1 0.72 50.65 -98.34
C MET A 1 -0.35 50.76 -97.26
N ALA A 2 -1.64 50.72 -97.64
CA ALA A 2 -2.48 49.50 -97.66
C ALA A 2 -2.88 49.11 -96.22
N LEU A 3 -4.14 48.92 -95.79
CA LEU A 3 -5.45 48.81 -96.43
C LEU A 3 -6.54 49.01 -95.34
N LEU A 4 -7.64 49.65 -95.73
CA LEU A 4 -9.06 49.49 -95.35
C LEU A 4 -9.45 48.65 -94.11
N GLY A 5 -10.36 49.23 -93.31
CA GLY A 5 -11.21 48.49 -92.36
C GLY A 5 -12.35 49.34 -91.79
N LYS A 6 -13.51 49.32 -92.46
CA LYS A 6 -14.82 49.81 -91.97
C LYS A 6 -15.12 49.27 -90.56
N ASN A 7 -15.77 50.06 -89.68
CA ASN A 7 -17.14 49.84 -89.19
C ASN A 7 -17.48 50.49 -87.82
N TRP A 8 -18.67 51.12 -87.82
CA TRP A 8 -19.70 51.17 -86.77
C TRP A 8 -19.69 52.34 -85.77
N ARG A 9 -20.65 53.25 -86.03
CA ARG A 9 -21.27 54.17 -85.08
C ARG A 9 -21.93 53.35 -83.95
N TRP A 10 -21.66 53.71 -82.70
CA TRP A 10 -22.63 53.61 -81.61
C TRP A 10 -22.59 54.87 -80.77
N LEU A 11 -23.78 55.47 -80.66
CA LEU A 11 -24.13 56.58 -79.80
C LEU A 11 -23.90 56.18 -78.32
N LEU A 12 -22.97 56.84 -77.64
CA LEU A 12 -22.95 56.84 -76.18
C LEU A 12 -24.02 57.84 -75.70
N SER A 13 -25.24 57.34 -75.58
CA SER A 13 -26.26 57.94 -74.72
C SER A 13 -25.82 57.72 -73.27
N THR A 14 -25.24 58.74 -72.64
CA THR A 14 -25.05 58.76 -71.19
C THR A 14 -26.40 59.08 -70.53
N SER A 15 -27.25 58.07 -70.44
CA SER A 15 -28.41 58.09 -69.56
C SER A 15 -27.91 58.06 -68.12
N SER A 16 -27.92 59.22 -67.46
CA SER A 16 -27.69 59.33 -66.02
C SER A 16 -28.91 58.78 -65.29
N TRP A 17 -28.93 57.47 -65.06
CA TRP A 17 -29.85 56.88 -64.10
C TRP A 17 -29.49 57.42 -62.72
N ARG A 18 -30.35 58.29 -62.15
CA ARG A 18 -30.31 58.63 -60.73
C ARG A 18 -30.46 57.33 -59.94
N GLN A 19 -29.37 56.83 -59.37
CA GLN A 19 -29.42 55.75 -58.38
C GLN A 19 -30.29 56.22 -57.21
N ARG A 20 -31.47 55.64 -57.07
CA ARG A 20 -32.34 55.84 -55.91
C ARG A 20 -31.75 55.04 -54.75
N GLY A 21 -31.61 55.68 -53.59
CA GLY A 21 -30.96 55.15 -52.37
C GLY A 21 -31.61 53.92 -51.70
N GLN A 22 -32.31 53.05 -52.44
CA GLN A 22 -32.89 51.82 -51.89
C GLN A 22 -31.86 50.71 -51.66
N ALA A 23 -30.82 50.59 -52.49
CA ALA A 23 -29.74 49.62 -52.27
C ALA A 23 -28.97 49.88 -50.96
N LEU A 24 -28.87 51.16 -50.56
CA LEU A 24 -28.28 51.56 -49.28
C LEU A 24 -29.09 51.03 -48.08
N LEU A 25 -30.43 51.09 -48.16
CA LEU A 25 -31.31 50.61 -47.09
C LEU A 25 -31.21 49.09 -46.93
N TYR A 26 -31.20 48.33 -48.03
CA TYR A 26 -30.98 46.88 -47.99
C TYR A 26 -29.58 46.52 -47.52
N GLY A 27 -28.55 47.24 -47.98
CA GLY A 27 -27.17 47.04 -47.53
C GLY A 27 -27.00 47.30 -46.03
N LEU A 28 -27.59 48.38 -45.51
CA LEU A 28 -27.57 48.71 -44.08
C LEU A 28 -28.32 47.65 -43.25
N PHE A 29 -29.46 47.17 -43.74
CA PHE A 29 -30.22 46.12 -43.07
C PHE A 29 -29.41 44.81 -42.98
N VAL A 30 -28.83 44.35 -44.10
CA VAL A 30 -27.99 43.14 -44.11
C VAL A 30 -26.76 43.31 -43.22
N LEU A 31 -26.13 44.48 -43.23
CA LEU A 31 -24.96 44.76 -42.39
C LEU A 31 -25.33 44.76 -40.90
N MET A 32 -26.47 45.37 -40.53
CA MET A 32 -27.00 45.32 -39.16
C MET A 32 -27.37 43.90 -38.74
N SER A 33 -28.01 43.11 -39.61
CA SER A 33 -28.30 41.70 -39.35
C SER A 33 -27.02 40.87 -39.20
N GLY A 34 -26.00 41.12 -40.03
CA GLY A 34 -24.70 40.46 -39.95
C GLY A 34 -23.94 40.79 -38.66
N LEU A 35 -23.93 42.07 -38.25
CA LEU A 35 -23.36 42.50 -36.98
C LEU A 35 -24.09 41.89 -35.78
N ALA A 36 -25.43 41.82 -35.82
CA ALA A 36 -26.21 41.16 -34.78
C ALA A 36 -25.88 39.67 -34.69
N ALA A 37 -25.81 38.96 -35.83
CA ALA A 37 -25.43 37.55 -35.87
C ALA A 37 -24.02 37.30 -35.33
N LEU A 38 -23.04 38.14 -35.69
CA LEU A 38 -21.68 38.09 -35.16
C LEU A 38 -21.64 38.33 -33.65
N PHE A 39 -22.42 39.29 -33.14
CA PHE A 39 -22.54 39.55 -31.70
C PHE A 39 -23.10 38.34 -30.95
N PHE A 40 -24.16 37.70 -31.47
CA PHE A 40 -24.71 36.48 -30.88
C PHE A 40 -23.70 35.33 -30.91
N LEU A 41 -23.02 35.11 -32.04
CA LEU A 41 -21.99 34.08 -32.16
C LEU A 41 -20.84 34.30 -31.20
N PHE A 42 -20.38 35.55 -31.05
CA PHE A 42 -19.33 35.92 -30.11
C PHE A 42 -19.77 35.65 -28.66
N ASN A 43 -20.99 36.04 -28.27
CA ASN A 43 -21.51 35.80 -26.93
C ASN A 43 -21.66 34.30 -26.60
N THR A 44 -22.20 33.53 -27.55
CA THR A 44 -22.30 32.08 -27.42
C THR A 44 -20.92 31.44 -27.34
N GLY A 45 -19.95 31.92 -28.13
CA GLY A 45 -18.56 31.48 -28.07
C GLY A 45 -17.90 31.77 -26.71
N GLN A 46 -18.12 32.97 -26.16
CA GLN A 46 -17.65 33.33 -24.82
C GLN A 46 -18.26 32.44 -23.74
N LEU A 47 -19.57 32.17 -23.83
CA LEU A 47 -20.26 31.30 -22.88
C LEU A 47 -19.79 29.85 -22.94
N ILE A 48 -19.65 29.28 -24.16
CA ILE A 48 -19.15 27.93 -24.35
C ILE A 48 -17.72 27.82 -23.80
N ARG A 49 -16.86 28.81 -24.10
CA ARG A 49 -15.50 28.87 -23.56
C ARG A 49 -15.48 28.87 -22.04
N GLU A 50 -16.32 29.68 -21.40
CA GLU A 50 -16.43 29.75 -19.93
C GLU A 50 -16.91 28.42 -19.33
N LYS A 51 -17.92 27.78 -19.93
CA LYS A 51 -18.42 26.47 -19.48
C LYS A 51 -17.37 25.37 -19.65
N THR A 52 -16.73 25.27 -20.82
CA THR A 52 -15.68 24.28 -21.09
C THR A 52 -14.49 24.48 -20.15
N LYS A 53 -14.08 25.72 -19.90
CA LYS A 53 -12.99 26.00 -18.96
C LYS A 53 -13.36 25.61 -17.52
N LEU A 54 -14.60 25.88 -17.08
CA LEU A 54 -15.05 25.51 -15.74
C LEU A 54 -15.07 23.99 -15.54
N VAL A 55 -15.54 23.24 -16.54
CA VAL A 55 -15.52 21.76 -16.53
C VAL A 55 -14.09 21.24 -16.53
N ASN A 56 -13.22 21.72 -17.42
CA ASN A 56 -11.81 21.31 -17.45
C ASN A 56 -11.09 21.62 -16.13
N THR A 57 -11.44 22.74 -15.49
CA THR A 57 -10.90 23.10 -14.17
C THR A 57 -11.43 22.14 -13.11
N GLY A 58 -12.72 21.80 -13.14
CA GLY A 58 -13.32 20.83 -12.23
C GLY A 58 -12.66 19.45 -12.34
N ASP A 59 -12.41 19.00 -13.56
CA ASP A 59 -11.73 17.74 -13.84
C ASP A 59 -10.29 17.76 -13.32
N ALA A 60 -9.55 18.87 -13.54
CA ALA A 60 -8.20 19.02 -13.00
C ALA A 60 -8.18 19.01 -11.46
N VAL A 61 -9.17 19.66 -10.82
CA VAL A 61 -9.33 19.69 -9.36
C VAL A 61 -9.66 18.31 -8.81
N ALA A 62 -10.68 17.63 -9.37
CA ALA A 62 -11.10 16.29 -8.97
C ALA A 62 -9.97 15.28 -9.14
N TYR A 63 -9.30 15.28 -10.30
CA TYR A 63 -8.18 14.40 -10.58
C TYR A 63 -7.02 14.64 -9.60
N SER A 64 -6.66 15.89 -9.33
CA SER A 64 -5.56 16.23 -8.41
C SER A 64 -5.86 15.80 -6.97
N ALA A 65 -7.10 15.97 -6.51
CA ALA A 65 -7.55 15.44 -5.22
C ALA A 65 -7.48 13.90 -5.19
N GLY A 66 -7.90 13.23 -6.26
CA GLY A 66 -7.80 11.77 -6.37
C GLY A 66 -6.35 11.26 -6.42
N VAL A 67 -5.43 11.96 -7.10
CA VAL A 67 -3.98 11.67 -7.06
C VAL A 67 -3.46 11.73 -5.64
N MET A 68 -3.91 12.72 -4.87
CA MET A 68 -3.48 12.93 -3.49
C MET A 68 -3.94 11.77 -2.59
N HIS A 69 -5.18 11.31 -2.73
CA HIS A 69 -5.66 10.09 -2.07
C HIS A 69 -4.92 8.82 -2.50
N ALA A 70 -4.70 8.63 -3.80
CA ALA A 70 -3.92 7.48 -4.30
C ALA A 70 -2.49 7.46 -3.73
N ARG A 71 -1.86 8.65 -3.57
CA ARG A 71 -0.56 8.79 -2.93
C ARG A 71 -0.60 8.42 -1.44
N LEU A 72 -1.65 8.79 -0.71
CA LEU A 72 -1.83 8.35 0.68
C LEU A 72 -1.89 6.82 0.77
N LEU A 73 -2.75 6.18 -0.02
CA LEU A 73 -2.91 4.73 0.01
C LEU A 73 -1.61 4.00 -0.37
N ASN A 74 -0.89 4.51 -1.36
CA ASN A 74 0.42 3.98 -1.75
C ASN A 74 1.49 4.24 -0.68
N PHE A 75 1.46 5.40 -0.02
CA PHE A 75 2.34 5.72 1.09
C PHE A 75 2.14 4.74 2.24
N ASP A 76 0.88 4.49 2.64
CA ASP A 76 0.54 3.49 3.65
C ASP A 76 1.02 2.10 3.26
N ALA A 77 0.92 1.74 1.98
CA ALA A 77 1.47 0.48 1.48
C ALA A 77 2.99 0.37 1.60
N TYR A 78 3.73 1.43 1.29
CA TYR A 78 5.18 1.45 1.45
C TYR A 78 5.61 1.40 2.92
N THR A 79 4.95 2.16 3.79
CA THR A 79 5.27 2.16 5.23
C THR A 79 4.91 0.83 5.88
N ASN A 80 3.79 0.21 5.51
CA ASN A 80 3.43 -1.13 6.00
C ASN A 80 4.49 -2.17 5.61
N ARG A 81 4.96 -2.16 4.36
CA ARG A 81 6.05 -3.07 3.92
C ARG A 81 7.36 -2.80 4.65
N ALA A 82 7.72 -1.54 4.88
CA ALA A 82 8.91 -1.17 5.63
C ALA A 82 8.82 -1.64 7.09
N MET A 83 7.65 -1.49 7.71
CA MET A 83 7.38 -2.01 9.05
C MET A 83 7.49 -3.55 9.09
N ILE A 84 6.94 -4.26 8.11
CA ILE A 84 7.08 -5.73 8.01
C ILE A 84 8.56 -6.15 7.89
N ALA A 85 9.33 -5.49 7.03
CA ALA A 85 10.75 -5.80 6.87
C ALA A 85 11.53 -5.62 8.19
N ASN A 86 11.25 -4.53 8.91
CA ASN A 86 11.88 -4.24 10.20
C ASN A 86 11.50 -5.26 11.29
N THR A 87 10.25 -5.70 11.37
CA THR A 87 9.84 -6.73 12.36
C THR A 87 10.39 -8.11 12.00
N VAL A 88 10.49 -8.46 10.71
CA VAL A 88 11.17 -9.68 10.24
C VAL A 88 12.66 -9.64 10.57
N ALA A 89 13.32 -8.48 10.43
CA ALA A 89 14.71 -8.31 10.84
C ALA A 89 14.88 -8.54 12.35
N VAL A 90 13.96 -8.06 13.20
CA VAL A 90 13.97 -8.38 14.64
C VAL A 90 13.87 -9.89 14.88
N ALA A 91 12.98 -10.59 14.16
CA ALA A 91 12.89 -12.05 14.26
C ALA A 91 14.21 -12.74 13.87
N GLN A 92 14.89 -12.26 12.82
CA GLN A 92 16.21 -12.77 12.40
C GLN A 92 17.29 -12.52 13.47
N LEU A 93 17.32 -11.33 14.06
CA LEU A 93 18.25 -11.00 15.13
C LEU A 93 18.04 -11.89 16.37
N VAL A 94 16.79 -12.08 16.79
CA VAL A 94 16.45 -12.98 17.91
C VAL A 94 16.86 -14.42 17.60
N SER A 95 16.64 -14.89 16.37
CA SER A 95 17.07 -16.20 15.89
C SER A 95 18.59 -16.37 15.99
N LEU A 96 19.34 -15.36 15.54
CA LEU A 96 20.79 -15.37 15.57
C LEU A 96 21.31 -15.38 17.02
N SER A 97 20.75 -14.57 17.91
CA SER A 97 21.12 -14.55 19.32
C SER A 97 20.92 -15.91 19.98
N SER A 98 19.74 -16.52 19.79
CA SER A 98 19.42 -17.85 20.32
C SER A 98 20.39 -18.92 19.81
N TRP A 99 20.72 -18.89 18.52
CA TRP A 99 21.69 -19.80 17.91
C TRP A 99 23.12 -19.61 18.45
N VAL A 100 23.57 -18.37 18.63
CA VAL A 100 24.90 -18.06 19.19
C VAL A 100 25.01 -18.52 20.64
N GLN A 101 23.97 -18.26 21.46
CA GLN A 101 23.91 -18.76 22.84
C GLN A 101 23.95 -20.29 22.87
N TYR A 102 23.22 -20.95 21.96
CA TYR A 102 23.27 -22.40 21.80
C TYR A 102 24.70 -22.90 21.53
N ILE A 103 25.45 -22.24 20.64
CA ILE A 103 26.83 -22.64 20.32
C ILE A 103 27.77 -22.39 21.50
N ASP A 104 27.62 -21.30 22.24
CA ASP A 104 28.37 -21.06 23.49
C ASP A 104 28.14 -22.19 24.50
N LYS A 105 26.88 -22.60 24.71
CA LYS A 105 26.56 -23.71 25.60
C LYS A 105 27.08 -25.05 25.07
N LEU A 106 27.02 -25.27 23.76
CA LEU A 106 27.61 -26.43 23.13
C LEU A 106 29.12 -26.53 23.40
N ALA A 107 29.85 -25.41 23.28
CA ALA A 107 31.28 -25.36 23.56
C ALA A 107 31.60 -25.76 25.01
N VAL A 108 30.77 -25.34 25.97
CA VAL A 108 31.03 -25.55 27.41
C VAL A 108 30.54 -26.91 27.90
N PHE A 109 29.36 -27.36 27.46
CA PHE A 109 28.67 -28.53 28.03
C PHE A 109 28.57 -29.73 27.08
N GLY A 110 28.91 -29.55 25.80
CA GLY A 110 28.78 -30.57 24.78
C GLY A 110 29.85 -31.65 24.79
N GLU A 111 30.54 -31.92 25.90
CA GLU A 111 31.63 -32.92 25.93
C GLU A 111 31.12 -34.32 25.51
N ALA A 112 29.84 -34.63 25.73
CA ALA A 112 29.20 -35.85 25.22
C ALA A 112 29.26 -35.98 23.68
N SER A 113 29.36 -34.86 22.96
CA SER A 113 29.53 -34.80 21.51
C SER A 113 30.94 -35.21 21.03
N LEU A 114 31.94 -35.35 21.92
CA LEU A 114 33.24 -35.96 21.62
C LEU A 114 33.23 -37.49 21.74
N ASN A 115 32.11 -38.08 22.15
CA ASN A 115 31.97 -39.54 22.17
C ASN A 115 32.25 -40.07 20.76
N PRO A 116 33.15 -41.06 20.56
CA PRO A 116 33.49 -41.55 19.23
C PRO A 116 32.29 -42.11 18.44
N LYS A 117 31.16 -42.40 19.11
CA LYS A 117 29.90 -42.75 18.44
C LYS A 117 29.31 -41.63 17.59
N PHE A 118 29.69 -40.37 17.83
CA PHE A 118 29.28 -39.18 17.08
C PHE A 118 30.45 -38.53 16.33
N ILE A 119 31.40 -39.33 15.82
CA ILE A 119 32.61 -38.81 15.15
C ILE A 119 32.31 -37.82 14.01
N GLU A 120 31.18 -37.98 13.32
CA GLU A 120 30.73 -37.07 12.26
C GLU A 120 30.42 -35.65 12.78
N PHE A 121 30.07 -35.51 14.05
CA PHE A 121 29.79 -34.22 14.68
C PHE A 121 31.01 -33.53 15.29
N ALA A 122 32.12 -34.26 15.48
CA ALA A 122 33.34 -33.73 16.09
C ALA A 122 33.84 -32.42 15.43
N PRO A 123 33.83 -32.27 14.08
CA PRO A 123 34.21 -31.00 13.45
C PRO A 123 33.30 -29.83 13.85
N SER A 124 31.99 -30.04 13.94
CA SER A 124 31.02 -29.02 14.35
C SER A 124 31.20 -28.61 15.81
N TYR A 125 31.48 -29.58 16.69
CA TYR A 125 31.80 -29.30 18.09
C TYR A 125 33.12 -28.53 18.25
N LEU A 126 34.18 -28.92 17.52
CA LEU A 126 35.45 -28.19 17.52
C LEU A 126 35.29 -26.76 16.99
N ALA A 127 34.46 -26.55 15.97
CA ALA A 127 34.11 -25.21 15.51
C ALA A 127 33.40 -24.41 16.60
N ALA A 128 32.42 -25.01 17.30
CA ALA A 128 31.73 -24.37 18.42
C ALA A 128 32.70 -23.96 19.54
N LEU A 129 33.67 -24.82 19.90
CA LEU A 129 34.73 -24.50 20.85
C LEU A 129 35.58 -23.30 20.41
N ALA A 130 35.91 -23.23 19.12
CA ALA A 130 36.77 -22.18 18.58
C ALA A 130 36.08 -20.82 18.47
N VAL A 131 34.78 -20.79 18.11
CA VAL A 131 34.08 -19.53 17.80
C VAL A 131 32.97 -19.15 18.76
N GLY A 132 32.39 -20.10 19.48
CA GLY A 132 31.19 -19.90 20.32
C GLY A 132 31.36 -18.79 21.36
N PRO A 133 32.38 -18.87 22.24
CA PRO A 133 32.61 -17.86 23.27
C PRO A 133 32.80 -16.46 22.69
N SER A 134 33.66 -16.31 21.67
CA SER A 134 33.94 -15.01 21.04
C SER A 134 32.74 -14.46 20.26
N ALA A 135 31.95 -15.31 19.60
CA ALA A 135 30.74 -14.90 18.90
C ALA A 135 29.68 -14.40 19.87
N LYS A 136 29.49 -15.08 21.00
CA LYS A 136 28.58 -14.64 22.05
C LYS A 136 29.05 -13.33 22.69
N GLU A 137 30.33 -13.24 23.02
CA GLU A 137 30.91 -12.01 23.56
C GLU A 137 30.61 -10.83 22.64
N PHE A 138 30.90 -10.97 21.34
CA PHE A 138 30.73 -9.89 20.37
C PHE A 138 29.27 -9.57 20.03
N LEU A 139 28.40 -10.58 19.84
CA LEU A 139 27.04 -10.37 19.33
C LEU A 139 25.97 -10.24 20.42
N VAL A 140 26.15 -10.92 21.54
CA VAL A 140 25.15 -11.02 22.61
C VAL A 140 25.57 -10.19 23.82
N ASP A 141 26.78 -10.39 24.35
CA ASP A 141 27.19 -9.78 25.62
C ASP A 141 27.48 -8.28 25.48
N THR A 142 27.88 -7.79 24.30
CA THR A 142 27.98 -6.34 24.00
C THR A 142 26.62 -5.65 23.90
N GLY A 143 25.53 -6.39 23.72
CA GLY A 143 24.21 -5.85 23.40
C GLY A 143 24.00 -5.51 21.92
N ALA A 144 24.98 -5.75 21.03
CA ALA A 144 24.91 -5.32 19.63
C ALA A 144 23.63 -5.75 18.88
N LEU A 145 23.20 -7.01 19.02
CA LEU A 145 21.95 -7.47 18.40
C LEU A 145 20.70 -6.84 19.03
N GLY A 146 20.72 -6.60 20.34
CA GLY A 146 19.66 -5.91 21.05
C GLY A 146 19.52 -4.44 20.63
N ASP A 147 20.64 -3.74 20.48
CA ASP A 147 20.69 -2.35 20.01
C ASP A 147 20.14 -2.21 18.58
N LEU A 148 20.46 -3.16 17.69
CA LEU A 148 19.88 -3.20 16.34
C LEU A 148 18.37 -3.45 16.37
N ALA A 149 17.89 -4.35 17.23
CA ALA A 149 16.47 -4.62 17.37
C ALA A 149 15.70 -3.41 17.94
N SER A 150 16.22 -2.79 19.00
CA SER A 150 15.65 -1.58 19.59
C SER A 150 15.70 -0.38 18.64
N GLY A 151 16.77 -0.25 17.86
CA GLY A 151 16.89 0.77 16.81
C GLY A 151 15.84 0.59 15.70
N SER A 152 15.59 -0.66 15.29
CA SER A 152 14.53 -1.00 14.34
C SER A 152 13.14 -0.65 14.88
N ASP A 153 12.86 -0.99 16.14
CA ASP A 153 11.60 -0.65 16.83
C ASP A 153 11.41 0.87 16.93
N LEU A 154 12.48 1.61 17.23
CA LEU A 154 12.46 3.07 17.29
C LEU A 154 12.09 3.69 15.95
N ILE A 155 12.65 3.19 14.84
CA ILE A 155 12.29 3.65 13.49
C ILE A 155 10.81 3.40 13.21
N ILE A 156 10.31 2.20 13.54
CA ILE A 156 8.89 1.87 13.38
C ILE A 156 8.01 2.86 14.16
N ARG A 157 8.26 3.01 15.47
CA ARG A 157 7.40 3.80 16.37
C ARG A 157 7.51 5.30 16.16
N LYS A 158 8.73 5.82 16.01
CA LYS A 158 8.97 7.28 15.98
C LYS A 158 8.85 7.86 14.58
N VAL A 159 9.08 7.06 13.53
CA VAL A 159 9.09 7.53 12.15
C VAL A 159 7.89 6.99 11.40
N LEU A 160 7.79 5.67 11.19
CA LEU A 160 6.82 5.10 10.26
C LEU A 160 5.37 5.24 10.75
N MET A 161 5.10 4.83 12.00
CA MET A 161 3.76 4.94 12.59
C MET A 161 3.27 6.40 12.70
N ASN A 162 4.18 7.31 13.08
CA ASN A 162 3.87 8.74 13.16
C ASN A 162 3.63 9.35 11.78
N ALA A 163 4.41 8.94 10.77
CA ALA A 163 4.22 9.44 9.42
C ALA A 163 2.87 8.99 8.83
N GLN A 164 2.44 7.73 9.09
CA GLN A 164 1.09 7.28 8.71
C GLN A 164 0.00 8.07 9.42
N LEU A 165 0.16 8.32 10.73
CA LEU A 165 -0.79 9.11 11.50
C LEU A 165 -0.92 10.53 10.92
N VAL A 166 0.18 11.22 10.70
CA VAL A 166 0.17 12.58 10.13
C VAL A 166 -0.41 12.60 8.72
N ALA A 167 -0.07 11.62 7.89
CA ALA A 167 -0.59 11.54 6.52
C ALA A 167 -2.10 11.32 6.50
N ASN A 168 -2.62 10.38 7.31
CA ASN A 168 -4.04 10.06 7.36
C ASN A 168 -4.88 11.16 8.05
N GLU A 169 -4.38 11.78 9.13
CA GLU A 169 -5.09 12.88 9.82
C GLU A 169 -5.04 14.20 9.03
N GLY A 170 -3.93 14.47 8.32
CA GLY A 170 -3.73 15.70 7.57
C GLY A 170 -4.38 15.71 6.18
N ILE A 171 -4.87 14.57 5.72
CA ILE A 171 -5.29 14.36 4.33
C ILE A 171 -6.43 15.30 3.89
N ALA A 172 -7.38 15.58 4.78
CA ALA A 172 -8.54 16.40 4.44
C ALA A 172 -8.12 17.86 4.16
N ALA A 173 -7.26 18.42 5.01
CA ALA A 173 -6.73 19.77 4.83
C ALA A 173 -5.81 19.87 3.60
N ALA A 174 -4.94 18.86 3.40
CA ALA A 174 -4.07 18.80 2.22
C ALA A 174 -4.89 18.71 0.91
N ARG A 175 -5.99 17.95 0.92
CA ARG A 175 -6.94 17.86 -0.20
C ARG A 175 -7.51 19.23 -0.55
N GLU A 176 -8.06 19.92 0.45
CA GLU A 176 -8.68 21.24 0.29
C GLU A 176 -7.70 22.27 -0.28
N GLN A 177 -6.48 22.29 0.25
CA GLN A 177 -5.43 23.17 -0.24
C GLN A 177 -5.07 22.89 -1.71
N VAL A 178 -4.88 21.62 -2.09
CA VAL A 178 -4.55 21.25 -3.48
C VAL A 178 -5.70 21.60 -4.43
N MET A 179 -6.94 21.35 -4.02
CA MET A 179 -8.10 21.69 -4.83
C MET A 179 -8.19 23.18 -5.10
N GLU A 180 -8.02 24.01 -4.07
CA GLU A 180 -8.04 25.46 -4.20
C GLU A 180 -6.86 25.97 -5.04
N GLU A 181 -5.65 25.45 -4.82
CA GLU A 181 -4.46 25.80 -5.60
C GLU A 181 -4.66 25.51 -7.09
N VAL A 182 -5.17 24.33 -7.44
CA VAL A 182 -5.44 23.94 -8.83
C VAL A 182 -6.55 24.80 -9.43
N ALA A 183 -7.62 25.09 -8.69
CA ALA A 183 -8.72 25.92 -9.15
C ALA A 183 -8.24 27.35 -9.45
N GLN A 184 -7.51 27.98 -8.52
CA GLN A 184 -6.98 29.33 -8.69
C GLN A 184 -5.89 29.40 -9.77
N ALA A 185 -5.06 28.37 -9.92
CA ALA A 185 -4.06 28.32 -10.98
C ALA A 185 -4.70 28.34 -12.39
N ASN A 186 -5.82 27.65 -12.58
CA ASN A 186 -6.55 27.64 -13.85
C ASN A 186 -7.25 28.97 -14.18
N TYR A 187 -7.59 29.76 -13.17
CA TYR A 187 -8.28 31.06 -13.31
C TYR A 187 -7.40 32.28 -12.98
N ARG A 188 -6.08 32.10 -12.93
CA ARG A 188 -5.13 33.19 -12.73
C ARG A 188 -5.41 34.33 -13.71
N ASP A 189 -5.52 35.55 -13.19
CA ASP A 189 -5.84 36.79 -13.92
C ASP A 189 -7.24 36.87 -14.56
N GLU A 190 -8.11 35.86 -14.37
CA GLU A 190 -9.44 35.76 -14.97
C GLU A 190 -10.60 35.79 -13.94
N GLY A 191 -10.30 36.15 -12.69
CA GLY A 191 -11.25 36.25 -11.58
C GLY A 191 -11.21 35.05 -10.64
N SER A 192 -12.17 34.98 -9.71
CA SER A 192 -12.25 33.90 -8.72
C SER A 192 -13.15 32.74 -9.18
N VAL A 193 -12.79 31.55 -8.71
CA VAL A 193 -13.59 30.34 -8.70
C VAL A 193 -13.61 29.82 -7.26
N SER A 194 -14.70 29.21 -6.81
CA SER A 194 -14.73 28.52 -5.52
C SER A 194 -14.94 27.03 -5.73
N VAL A 195 -14.31 26.23 -4.87
CA VAL A 195 -14.44 24.77 -4.85
C VAL A 195 -15.21 24.36 -3.61
N ASP A 196 -16.28 23.61 -3.81
CA ASP A 196 -17.04 22.97 -2.74
C ASP A 196 -16.90 21.44 -2.86
N LEU A 197 -16.88 20.78 -1.71
CA LEU A 197 -17.04 19.32 -1.65
C LEU A 197 -18.51 18.95 -1.78
N ILE A 198 -18.79 17.94 -2.60
CA ILE A 198 -20.10 17.28 -2.58
C ILE A 198 -20.02 16.20 -1.50
N PRO A 199 -20.93 16.18 -0.50
CA PRO A 199 -20.93 15.16 0.55
C PRO A 199 -20.92 13.75 -0.05
N GLY A 200 -20.01 12.91 0.43
CA GLY A 200 -19.81 11.58 -0.13
C GLY A 200 -18.96 10.70 0.79
N GLU A 201 -18.26 9.74 0.18
CA GLU A 201 -17.33 8.88 0.90
C GLU A 201 -16.14 9.69 1.42
N GLU A 202 -15.88 9.61 2.72
CA GLU A 202 -14.67 10.18 3.32
C GLU A 202 -13.59 9.11 3.41
N ILE A 203 -12.34 9.52 3.18
CA ILE A 203 -11.20 8.59 3.16
C ILE A 203 -11.00 7.89 4.52
N SER A 204 -11.41 8.53 5.62
CA SER A 204 -11.41 7.95 6.97
C SER A 204 -12.42 6.82 7.18
N ALA A 205 -13.41 6.67 6.29
CA ALA A 205 -14.29 5.50 6.24
C ALA A 205 -13.71 4.38 5.36
N PHE A 206 -12.83 4.73 4.41
CA PHE A 206 -12.19 3.79 3.50
C PHE A 206 -10.93 3.15 4.09
N VAL A 207 -10.18 3.88 4.92
CA VAL A 207 -8.96 3.44 5.60
C VAL A 207 -9.15 3.53 7.11
N THR A 208 -8.68 2.53 7.85
CA THR A 208 -8.73 2.51 9.31
C THR A 208 -7.41 2.09 9.94
N LYS A 209 -7.18 2.56 11.17
CA LYS A 209 -6.01 2.20 11.96
C LYS A 209 -6.30 0.92 12.76
N TYR A 210 -5.54 -0.12 12.50
CA TYR A 210 -5.57 -1.39 13.23
C TYR A 210 -4.55 -1.37 14.36
N SER A 211 -4.99 -1.66 15.58
CA SER A 211 -4.15 -1.66 16.79
C SER A 211 -4.56 -2.78 17.76
N GLY A 212 -3.71 -3.05 18.76
CA GLY A 212 -4.00 -4.09 19.76
C GLY A 212 -4.20 -5.46 19.11
N GLU A 213 -5.27 -6.15 19.47
CA GLU A 213 -5.58 -7.48 18.91
C GLU A 213 -6.07 -7.46 17.46
N GLN A 214 -6.36 -6.28 16.91
CA GLN A 214 -6.81 -6.15 15.52
C GLN A 214 -5.63 -6.24 14.52
N ARG A 215 -4.39 -6.42 15.02
CA ARG A 215 -3.17 -6.53 14.21
C ARG A 215 -3.00 -7.88 13.49
N THR A 216 -4.01 -8.75 13.51
CA THR A 216 -3.97 -10.12 12.93
C THR A 216 -3.43 -10.17 11.52
N ARG A 217 -3.94 -9.33 10.61
CA ARG A 217 -3.48 -9.34 9.21
C ARG A 217 -2.00 -8.95 9.07
N PHE A 218 -1.54 -7.98 9.86
CA PHE A 218 -0.13 -7.61 9.89
C PHE A 218 0.73 -8.75 10.43
N ALA A 219 0.28 -9.42 11.49
CA ALA A 219 0.96 -10.58 12.06
C ALA A 219 1.06 -11.73 11.05
N GLU A 220 0.00 -12.02 10.31
CA GLU A 220 -0.01 -13.03 9.26
C GLU A 220 0.97 -12.70 8.13
N VAL A 221 1.01 -11.45 7.66
CA VAL A 221 1.98 -11.01 6.64
C VAL A 221 3.40 -11.06 7.18
N ALA A 222 3.64 -10.64 8.43
CA ALA A 222 4.95 -10.68 9.07
C ALA A 222 5.45 -12.12 9.20
N MET A 223 4.62 -13.04 9.71
CA MET A 223 4.94 -14.46 9.82
C MET A 223 5.16 -15.12 8.46
N THR A 224 4.32 -14.82 7.47
CA THR A 224 4.47 -15.35 6.10
C THR A 224 5.77 -14.86 5.47
N SER A 225 6.14 -13.61 5.72
CA SER A 225 7.38 -13.01 5.23
C SER A 225 8.60 -13.58 5.95
N ALA A 226 8.56 -13.72 7.28
CA ALA A 226 9.62 -14.35 8.07
C ALA A 226 9.86 -15.80 7.62
N ASN A 227 8.79 -16.55 7.37
CA ASN A 227 8.89 -17.95 6.93
C ASN A 227 9.43 -18.13 5.51
N ARG A 228 9.66 -17.05 4.75
CA ARG A 228 10.39 -17.12 3.47
C ARG A 228 11.89 -17.37 3.68
N ASP A 229 12.43 -16.96 4.81
CA ASP A 229 13.77 -17.32 5.24
C ASP A 229 13.70 -18.65 5.99
N GLN A 230 14.30 -19.69 5.38
CA GLN A 230 14.26 -21.06 5.89
C GLN A 230 14.94 -21.21 7.26
N PHE A 231 15.80 -20.26 7.65
CA PHE A 231 16.48 -20.31 8.93
C PHE A 231 15.55 -20.04 10.11
N LEU A 232 14.48 -19.24 9.96
CA LEU A 232 13.60 -18.89 11.08
C LEU A 232 12.68 -20.02 11.56
N PRO A 233 11.85 -20.65 10.69
CA PRO A 233 10.76 -21.50 11.16
C PRO A 233 11.25 -22.79 11.82
N LYS A 234 12.33 -23.39 11.29
CA LYS A 234 12.81 -24.69 11.76
C LYS A 234 14.28 -24.93 11.45
N ARG A 235 15.06 -25.23 12.49
CA ARG A 235 16.51 -25.52 12.45
C ARG A 235 16.80 -26.89 13.05
N ASN A 236 16.25 -27.94 12.43
CA ASN A 236 16.26 -29.28 13.00
C ASN A 236 17.08 -30.27 12.17
N TRP A 237 17.79 -31.15 12.86
CA TRP A 237 18.45 -32.31 12.26
C TRP A 237 18.65 -33.39 13.33
N ILE A 238 18.82 -34.63 12.87
CA ILE A 238 19.13 -35.78 13.72
C ILE A 238 20.42 -36.40 13.20
N LEU A 239 21.34 -36.71 14.10
CA LEU A 239 22.55 -37.46 13.79
C LEU A 239 22.54 -38.77 14.58
N PRO A 240 22.33 -39.93 13.93
CA PRO A 240 22.45 -41.22 14.60
C PRO A 240 23.90 -41.48 15.00
N GLY A 241 24.09 -42.06 16.18
CA GLY A 241 25.39 -42.55 16.61
C GLY A 241 25.73 -43.90 15.98
N LEU A 242 27.00 -44.28 16.09
CA LEU A 242 27.49 -45.58 15.61
C LEU A 242 26.98 -46.77 16.47
N TRP A 243 26.66 -46.52 17.74
CA TRP A 243 26.08 -47.51 18.66
C TRP A 243 25.22 -46.82 19.73
N SER A 244 24.54 -47.62 20.54
CA SER A 244 23.97 -47.16 21.82
C SER A 244 24.85 -47.63 22.99
N ASP A 245 25.03 -46.77 23.99
CA ASP A 245 25.75 -47.16 25.22
C ASP A 245 24.98 -48.24 26.01
N CYS A 246 23.73 -48.51 25.64
CA CYS A 246 22.87 -49.51 26.23
C CYS A 246 22.91 -50.82 25.40
N PRO A 247 23.46 -51.93 25.93
CA PRO A 247 23.76 -53.12 25.13
C PRO A 247 22.56 -53.75 24.41
N SER A 248 21.38 -53.83 25.07
CA SER A 248 20.20 -54.42 24.45
C SER A 248 19.53 -53.51 23.42
N ALA A 249 19.88 -52.21 23.35
CA ALA A 249 19.51 -51.35 22.22
C ALA A 249 20.38 -51.69 21.00
N THR A 250 21.71 -51.70 21.17
CA THR A 250 22.68 -52.03 20.13
C THR A 250 22.45 -53.43 19.54
N ALA A 251 22.17 -54.43 20.39
CA ALA A 251 21.84 -55.78 19.93
C ALA A 251 20.57 -55.86 19.06
N THR A 252 19.67 -54.87 19.17
CA THR A 252 18.45 -54.75 18.34
C THR A 252 18.59 -53.78 17.18
N GLY A 253 19.81 -53.30 16.90
CA GLY A 253 20.09 -52.32 15.84
C GLY A 253 19.65 -50.89 16.17
N ARG A 254 19.34 -50.58 17.43
CA ARG A 254 19.01 -49.23 17.89
C ARG A 254 20.26 -48.52 18.38
N VAL A 255 20.40 -47.25 18.00
CA VAL A 255 21.54 -46.40 18.36
C VAL A 255 21.06 -45.20 19.18
N ASP A 256 21.98 -44.60 19.94
CA ASP A 256 21.75 -43.27 20.51
C ASP A 256 21.84 -42.23 19.39
N TRP A 257 21.31 -41.02 19.59
CA TRP A 257 21.37 -39.99 18.55
C TRP A 257 21.48 -38.59 19.14
N LEU A 258 22.15 -37.69 18.41
CA LEU A 258 22.07 -36.26 18.67
C LEU A 258 20.83 -35.71 17.97
N ASN A 259 20.08 -34.88 18.69
CA ASN A 259 18.84 -34.29 18.18
C ASN A 259 18.89 -32.77 18.32
N ARG A 260 19.04 -32.07 17.20
CA ARG A 260 18.98 -30.62 17.14
C ARG A 260 17.56 -30.19 16.83
N SER A 261 17.05 -29.24 17.61
CA SER A 261 15.81 -28.55 17.30
C SER A 261 15.95 -27.07 17.57
N GLY A 262 15.34 -26.25 16.72
CA GLY A 262 15.27 -24.82 16.93
C GLY A 262 14.27 -24.15 16.02
N GLY A 263 13.83 -22.96 16.39
CA GLY A 263 12.92 -22.17 15.60
C GLY A 263 12.59 -20.85 16.25
N THR A 264 11.89 -20.01 15.51
CA THR A 264 11.54 -18.65 15.90
C THR A 264 10.07 -18.42 15.65
N ASP A 265 9.41 -17.86 16.66
CA ASP A 265 7.97 -17.71 16.71
C ASP A 265 7.58 -16.30 17.13
N LEU A 266 6.48 -15.82 16.55
CA LEU A 266 5.74 -14.69 17.09
C LEU A 266 4.73 -15.20 18.13
N ILE A 267 4.78 -14.61 19.32
CA ILE A 267 3.89 -14.92 20.44
C ILE A 267 2.95 -13.73 20.61
N GLY A 268 1.65 -13.99 20.39
CA GLY A 268 0.65 -12.93 20.31
C GLY A 268 1.01 -11.94 19.20
N PHE A 269 1.19 -10.68 19.58
CA PHE A 269 1.59 -9.60 18.68
C PHE A 269 2.86 -8.89 19.13
N ASP A 270 3.36 -9.21 20.32
CA ASP A 270 4.26 -8.33 21.04
C ASP A 270 5.61 -8.98 21.41
N GLU A 271 5.81 -10.24 21.03
CA GLU A 271 7.05 -10.95 21.32
C GLU A 271 7.51 -11.79 20.12
N TRP A 272 8.73 -11.53 19.65
CA TRP A 272 9.48 -12.48 18.85
C TRP A 272 10.39 -13.28 19.77
N LYS A 273 10.32 -14.61 19.69
CA LYS A 273 11.13 -15.50 20.53
C LYS A 273 11.71 -16.64 19.72
N ALA A 274 12.99 -16.91 19.95
CA ALA A 274 13.69 -18.03 19.34
C ALA A 274 14.30 -18.93 20.41
N MET A 275 14.24 -20.23 20.17
CA MET A 275 14.87 -21.23 21.02
C MET A 275 15.66 -22.20 20.15
N ASP A 276 16.85 -22.57 20.60
CA ASP A 276 17.76 -23.48 19.92
C ASP A 276 18.33 -24.48 20.94
N THR A 277 18.20 -25.78 20.64
CA THR A 277 18.53 -26.87 21.55
C THR A 277 19.21 -28.02 20.83
N LEU A 278 20.21 -28.62 21.47
CA LEU A 278 20.81 -29.90 21.11
C LEU A 278 20.82 -30.79 22.35
N SER A 279 20.37 -32.02 22.17
CA SER A 279 20.47 -33.04 23.21
C SER A 279 20.87 -34.37 22.63
N GLU A 280 21.66 -35.12 23.37
CA GLU A 280 21.85 -36.54 23.15
C GLU A 280 20.62 -37.30 23.67
N LYS A 281 20.10 -38.20 22.84
CA LYS A 281 19.01 -39.11 23.17
C LYS A 281 19.58 -40.51 23.32
N ARG A 282 19.50 -41.04 24.54
CA ARG A 282 20.10 -42.33 24.92
C ARG A 282 19.04 -43.35 25.27
N TRP A 283 19.16 -44.55 24.72
CA TRP A 283 18.39 -45.67 25.22
C TRP A 283 18.86 -46.04 26.62
N VAL A 284 17.92 -46.23 27.54
CA VAL A 284 18.24 -46.61 28.92
C VAL A 284 17.33 -47.76 29.40
N PRO A 285 17.79 -48.57 30.37
CA PRO A 285 16.93 -49.53 31.05
C PRO A 285 15.73 -48.84 31.70
N LYS A 286 14.56 -49.49 31.71
CA LYS A 286 13.37 -48.92 32.38
C LYS A 286 13.47 -48.96 33.90
N SER A 287 14.20 -49.93 34.44
CA SER A 287 14.45 -50.05 35.87
C SER A 287 15.73 -50.84 36.12
N LYS A 288 16.15 -50.94 37.38
CA LYS A 288 17.27 -51.81 37.77
C LYS A 288 16.99 -53.30 37.55
N GLN A 289 15.72 -53.69 37.44
CA GLN A 289 15.29 -55.08 37.22
C GLN A 289 14.98 -55.38 35.74
N ASP A 290 14.56 -54.38 34.96
CA ASP A 290 14.33 -54.50 33.51
C ASP A 290 15.50 -53.86 32.74
N VAL A 291 16.53 -54.66 32.47
CA VAL A 291 17.74 -54.28 31.71
C VAL A 291 17.48 -54.09 30.21
N LEU A 292 16.25 -54.27 29.75
CA LEU A 292 15.89 -53.98 28.36
C LEU A 292 15.86 -52.47 28.15
N CYS A 293 16.66 -52.00 27.19
CA CYS A 293 16.85 -50.61 26.84
C CYS A 293 15.59 -50.08 26.12
N ARG A 294 14.52 -49.86 26.88
CA ARG A 294 13.19 -49.44 26.38
C ARG A 294 12.81 -48.05 26.88
N GLY A 295 13.58 -47.47 27.81
CA GLY A 295 13.45 -46.08 28.21
C GLY A 295 14.29 -45.16 27.30
N LEU A 296 13.97 -43.87 27.32
CA LEU A 296 14.73 -42.84 26.62
C LEU A 296 15.14 -41.77 27.63
N SER A 297 16.43 -41.46 27.68
CA SER A 297 17.01 -40.39 28.48
C SER A 297 17.48 -39.27 27.57
N GLU A 298 17.27 -38.04 28.00
CA GLU A 298 17.84 -36.85 27.38
C GLU A 298 19.06 -36.38 28.17
N LEU A 299 20.16 -36.14 27.49
CA LEU A 299 21.30 -35.40 28.02
C LEU A 299 21.44 -34.09 27.24
N PRO A 300 21.24 -32.93 27.88
CA PRO A 300 21.44 -31.62 27.25
C PRO A 300 22.90 -31.36 26.87
N ASP A 301 23.15 -31.04 25.60
CA ASP A 301 24.49 -30.77 25.09
C ASP A 301 24.68 -29.30 24.71
N GLY A 302 23.60 -28.59 24.34
CA GLY A 302 23.65 -27.15 24.06
C GLY A 302 22.25 -26.54 24.02
N TRP A 303 22.13 -25.29 24.44
CA TRP A 303 20.85 -24.60 24.52
C TRP A 303 21.00 -23.08 24.43
N GLY A 304 20.02 -22.41 23.86
CA GLY A 304 19.93 -20.96 23.75
C GLY A 304 18.49 -20.52 23.59
N SER A 305 18.17 -19.35 24.15
CA SER A 305 16.86 -18.71 24.00
C SER A 305 17.02 -17.21 24.03
N GLN A 306 16.30 -16.51 23.16
CA GLN A 306 16.23 -15.05 23.14
C GLN A 306 14.80 -14.61 22.88
N SER A 307 14.38 -13.54 23.55
CA SER A 307 13.13 -12.81 23.27
C SER A 307 13.42 -11.35 22.92
N ALA A 308 12.63 -10.80 22.01
CA ALA A 308 12.44 -9.36 21.83
C ALA A 308 10.99 -9.04 22.22
N ALA A 309 10.82 -8.33 23.34
CA ALA A 309 9.52 -7.95 23.90
C ALA A 309 9.71 -7.01 25.11
N ASP A 310 8.86 -6.00 25.33
CA ASP A 310 8.87 -5.25 26.59
C ASP A 310 8.67 -6.17 27.82
N LYS A 311 7.84 -7.22 27.66
CA LYS A 311 7.53 -8.21 28.70
C LYS A 311 7.55 -9.62 28.10
N PRO A 312 8.70 -10.32 28.15
CA PRO A 312 8.83 -11.64 27.54
C PRO A 312 7.98 -12.68 28.28
N SER A 313 7.35 -13.58 27.53
CA SER A 313 6.51 -14.64 28.08
C SER A 313 7.31 -15.89 28.44
N TYR A 314 6.82 -16.62 29.45
CA TYR A 314 7.25 -17.99 29.73
C TYR A 314 6.48 -18.97 28.82
N ASP A 315 6.68 -18.88 27.52
CA ASP A 315 6.10 -19.83 26.57
C ASP A 315 7.00 -21.07 26.39
N MET A 316 6.42 -22.23 26.70
CA MET A 316 7.00 -23.57 26.57
C MET A 316 6.01 -24.52 25.86
N ALA A 317 5.27 -24.01 24.87
CA ALA A 317 4.29 -24.84 24.16
C ALA A 317 5.02 -25.90 23.29
N PRO A 318 4.59 -27.19 23.28
CA PRO A 318 5.28 -28.27 22.57
C PRO A 318 5.45 -28.06 21.06
N SER A 319 4.56 -27.29 20.42
CA SER A 319 4.58 -27.01 18.98
C SER A 319 5.50 -25.86 18.57
N ARG A 320 6.03 -25.09 19.53
CA ARG A 320 6.82 -23.89 19.28
C ARG A 320 8.30 -24.19 19.03
N TYR A 321 8.98 -23.21 18.46
CA TYR A 321 10.42 -23.13 18.24
C TYR A 321 10.94 -24.34 17.47
N GLY A 322 10.30 -24.67 16.35
CA GLY A 322 10.63 -25.85 15.55
C GLY A 322 10.34 -27.18 16.24
N GLY A 323 9.56 -27.18 17.34
CA GLY A 323 9.27 -28.35 18.16
C GLY A 323 10.30 -28.58 19.28
N SER A 324 11.14 -27.59 19.62
CA SER A 324 12.23 -27.76 20.58
C SER A 324 11.76 -28.27 21.93
N VAL A 325 10.63 -27.78 22.43
CA VAL A 325 10.10 -28.20 23.73
C VAL A 325 9.64 -29.67 23.72
N ALA A 326 9.05 -30.13 22.62
CA ALA A 326 8.64 -31.53 22.47
C ALA A 326 9.83 -32.46 22.23
N ILE A 327 10.79 -32.01 21.42
CA ILE A 327 11.94 -32.81 20.99
C ILE A 327 12.98 -32.90 22.10
N ASN A 328 13.30 -31.78 22.74
CA ASN A 328 14.35 -31.60 23.75
C ASN A 328 13.81 -30.83 24.98
N PRO A 329 12.89 -31.42 25.76
CA PRO A 329 12.29 -30.75 26.92
C PRO A 329 13.33 -30.33 27.97
N GLY A 330 14.37 -31.14 28.21
CA GLY A 330 15.44 -30.82 29.15
C GLY A 330 16.25 -29.60 28.72
N SER A 331 16.77 -29.61 27.49
CA SER A 331 17.52 -28.47 26.94
C SER A 331 16.66 -27.23 26.77
N SER A 332 15.36 -27.38 26.46
CA SER A 332 14.43 -26.24 26.36
C SER A 332 14.20 -25.58 27.71
N ALA A 333 14.08 -26.37 28.79
CA ALA A 333 13.98 -25.83 30.14
C ALA A 333 15.26 -25.08 30.53
N LEU A 334 16.44 -25.64 30.21
CA LEU A 334 17.72 -24.95 30.41
C LEU A 334 17.81 -23.65 29.60
N ALA A 335 17.43 -23.69 28.31
CA ALA A 335 17.35 -22.51 27.44
C ALA A 335 16.51 -21.41 28.06
N GLN A 336 15.36 -21.76 28.62
CA GLN A 336 14.43 -20.83 29.21
C GLN A 336 14.94 -20.20 30.51
N ILE A 337 15.60 -20.97 31.39
CA ILE A 337 16.10 -20.45 32.67
C ILE A 337 17.44 -19.71 32.54
N THR A 338 18.23 -20.00 31.50
CA THR A 338 19.52 -19.34 31.25
C THR A 338 19.46 -18.29 30.13
N SER A 339 18.26 -17.94 29.65
CA SER A 339 18.08 -16.96 28.58
C SER A 339 18.58 -15.58 28.99
N SER A 340 19.33 -14.91 28.11
CA SER A 340 19.54 -13.47 28.20
C SER A 340 18.23 -12.76 27.84
N ALA A 341 17.68 -12.02 28.80
CA ALA A 341 16.35 -11.43 28.79
C ALA A 341 16.06 -10.47 27.61
N SER A 342 14.87 -9.88 27.66
CA SER A 342 14.23 -9.18 26.56
C SER A 342 14.97 -7.98 26.00
N TRP A 343 14.86 -7.82 24.69
CA TRP A 343 15.06 -6.54 24.03
C TRP A 343 13.81 -5.69 24.19
N ASP A 344 13.95 -4.38 24.45
CA ASP A 344 12.90 -3.36 24.62
C ASP A 344 12.13 -3.11 23.30
N TYR A 345 11.63 -4.21 22.74
CA TYR A 345 10.90 -4.29 21.49
C TYR A 345 9.43 -4.29 21.81
N SER A 346 8.74 -3.39 21.13
CA SER A 346 7.37 -3.09 21.49
C SER A 346 6.30 -3.97 20.89
N GLY A 347 6.70 -4.90 20.03
CA GLY A 347 5.77 -5.68 19.25
C GLY A 347 5.53 -5.17 17.85
N LEU A 348 4.62 -5.84 17.16
CA LEU A 348 4.17 -5.45 15.84
C LEU A 348 3.52 -4.05 15.89
N PRO A 349 3.78 -3.16 14.93
CA PRO A 349 3.20 -1.83 14.96
C PRO A 349 1.68 -1.83 14.78
N SER A 350 1.05 -0.76 15.26
CA SER A 350 -0.26 -0.39 14.71
C SER A 350 -0.06 0.19 13.31
N PHE A 351 -0.99 -0.08 12.41
CA PHE A 351 -0.84 0.23 10.99
C PHE A 351 -2.18 0.68 10.39
N TYR A 352 -2.13 1.41 9.28
CA TYR A 352 -3.31 1.76 8.49
C TYR A 352 -3.52 0.72 7.38
N GLU A 353 -4.77 0.29 7.20
CA GLU A 353 -5.21 -0.62 6.13
C GLU A 353 -6.63 -0.25 5.73
N LEU A 354 -7.09 -0.75 4.58
CA LEU A 354 -8.48 -0.65 4.17
C LEU A 354 -9.42 -1.06 5.31
N SER A 355 -10.53 -0.34 5.45
CA SER A 355 -11.54 -0.62 6.45
C SER A 355 -12.13 -2.02 6.28
N GLY A 356 -12.70 -2.56 7.35
CA GLY A 356 -13.32 -3.89 7.31
C GLY A 356 -14.43 -4.01 6.25
N ASP A 357 -15.08 -2.91 5.89
CA ASP A 357 -16.09 -2.88 4.83
C ASP A 357 -15.47 -2.77 3.44
N ALA A 358 -14.41 -1.99 3.26
CA ALA A 358 -13.64 -1.94 2.02
C ALA A 358 -13.02 -3.32 1.70
N LEU A 359 -12.51 -4.03 2.70
CA LEU A 359 -11.91 -5.36 2.54
C LEU A 359 -12.87 -6.48 2.12
N LYS A 360 -14.18 -6.29 2.33
CA LYS A 360 -15.20 -7.24 1.87
C LYS A 360 -15.52 -7.09 0.39
N GLN A 361 -15.16 -5.96 -0.22
CA GLN A 361 -15.42 -5.69 -1.63
C GLN A 361 -14.39 -6.43 -2.49
N ASP A 362 -14.84 -7.02 -3.60
CA ASP A 362 -13.90 -7.69 -4.53
C ASP A 362 -12.96 -6.69 -5.22
N ALA A 363 -13.43 -5.46 -5.45
CA ALA A 363 -12.65 -4.37 -6.03
C ALA A 363 -13.01 -3.05 -5.32
N PRO A 364 -12.45 -2.77 -4.13
CA PRO A 364 -12.74 -1.55 -3.40
C PRO A 364 -12.28 -0.32 -4.18
N ARG A 365 -13.14 0.69 -4.24
CA ARG A 365 -12.88 1.94 -4.93
C ARG A 365 -13.31 3.09 -4.04
N PHE A 366 -12.47 4.11 -3.96
CA PHE A 366 -12.79 5.34 -3.24
C PHE A 366 -13.26 6.38 -4.26
N ARG A 367 -14.47 6.90 -4.09
CA ARG A 367 -15.07 7.87 -5.02
C ARG A 367 -15.23 9.23 -4.37
N PHE A 368 -14.91 10.26 -5.14
CA PHE A 368 -14.89 11.63 -4.66
C PHE A 368 -15.40 12.58 -5.73
N ALA A 369 -16.21 13.57 -5.34
CA ALA A 369 -16.78 14.55 -6.24
C ALA A 369 -16.61 15.98 -5.72
N VAL A 370 -16.37 16.90 -6.64
CA VAL A 370 -16.22 18.33 -6.38
C VAL A 370 -17.22 19.12 -7.19
N ARG A 371 -17.61 20.25 -6.63
CA ARG A 371 -18.40 21.27 -7.31
C ARG A 371 -17.58 22.54 -7.43
N LEU A 372 -17.51 23.09 -8.64
CA LEU A 372 -16.91 24.39 -8.89
C LEU A 372 -18.00 25.41 -9.16
N LEU A 373 -17.84 26.59 -8.57
CA LEU A 373 -18.75 27.72 -8.69
C LEU A 373 -18.01 28.92 -9.26
N ARG A 374 -18.58 29.53 -10.30
CA ARG A 374 -18.08 30.77 -10.90
C ARG A 374 -19.20 31.79 -10.96
N ASN A 375 -19.10 32.83 -10.15
CA ASN A 375 -20.14 33.86 -10.08
C ASN A 375 -20.31 34.58 -11.41
N LYS A 376 -21.55 34.98 -11.69
CA LYS A 376 -21.98 35.59 -12.95
C LYS A 376 -21.17 36.85 -13.32
N ASP A 377 -20.88 37.70 -12.34
CA ASP A 377 -20.08 38.94 -12.46
C ASP A 377 -18.61 38.68 -12.82
N GLN A 378 -18.11 37.50 -12.45
CA GLN A 378 -16.75 37.05 -12.78
C GLN A 378 -16.64 36.48 -14.21
N THR A 379 -17.76 36.16 -14.88
CA THR A 379 -17.73 35.62 -16.25
C THR A 379 -17.43 36.70 -17.31
N THR A 380 -16.72 36.34 -18.38
CA THR A 380 -16.51 37.24 -19.53
C THR A 380 -17.69 37.28 -20.50
N SER A 381 -18.82 36.64 -20.14
CA SER A 381 -20.02 36.58 -20.98
C SER A 381 -20.82 37.88 -20.90
N SER A 382 -21.48 38.23 -22.01
CA SER A 382 -22.39 39.38 -22.06
C SER A 382 -23.58 39.21 -21.12
N GLU A 383 -24.00 37.98 -20.83
CA GLU A 383 -25.04 37.74 -19.82
C GLU A 383 -24.57 38.09 -18.40
N GLY A 384 -23.25 38.07 -18.14
CA GLY A 384 -22.63 38.40 -16.86
C GLY A 384 -22.21 39.86 -16.68
N ARG A 385 -21.52 40.45 -17.66
CA ARG A 385 -20.93 41.81 -17.57
C ARG A 385 -21.60 42.89 -18.43
N SER A 386 -22.54 42.55 -19.31
CA SER A 386 -23.19 43.54 -20.20
C SER A 386 -24.49 44.09 -19.61
N LEU A 387 -24.71 45.40 -19.79
CA LEU A 387 -26.00 46.07 -19.56
C LEU A 387 -27.08 45.63 -20.56
N VAL A 388 -26.66 45.08 -21.71
CA VAL A 388 -27.55 44.58 -22.77
C VAL A 388 -27.48 43.06 -22.77
N SER A 389 -28.52 42.42 -22.22
CA SER A 389 -28.71 40.98 -22.25
C SER A 389 -29.87 40.61 -23.18
N PRO A 390 -29.64 39.82 -24.24
CA PRO A 390 -30.71 39.43 -25.16
C PRO A 390 -31.70 38.50 -24.45
N GLY A 391 -32.99 38.86 -24.48
CA GLY A 391 -34.04 38.01 -23.92
C GLY A 391 -34.15 36.65 -24.62
N ARG A 392 -34.77 35.67 -23.95
CA ARG A 392 -34.90 34.26 -24.39
C ARG A 392 -35.52 34.07 -25.79
N ARG A 393 -36.25 35.06 -26.30
CA ARG A 393 -36.81 35.06 -27.68
C ARG A 393 -35.76 35.31 -28.76
N LEU A 394 -34.63 35.94 -28.43
CA LEU A 394 -33.57 36.33 -29.37
C LEU A 394 -32.32 35.47 -29.24
N ASN A 395 -32.09 34.85 -28.08
CA ASN A 395 -31.00 33.90 -27.86
C ASN A 395 -31.52 32.63 -27.15
N ALA A 396 -31.45 31.49 -27.84
CA ALA A 396 -31.84 30.19 -27.29
C ALA A 396 -30.72 29.54 -26.44
N TYR A 397 -29.46 29.96 -26.62
CA TYR A 397 -28.31 29.47 -25.88
C TYR A 397 -27.97 30.44 -24.74
N GLN A 398 -28.65 30.26 -23.61
CA GLN A 398 -28.41 31.03 -22.39
C GLN A 398 -27.49 30.28 -21.43
N ALA A 399 -26.79 31.01 -20.57
CA ALA A 399 -25.92 30.44 -19.56
C ALA A 399 -26.67 29.53 -18.59
N ALA A 400 -27.93 29.87 -18.29
CA ALA A 400 -28.78 29.19 -17.31
C ALA A 400 -28.08 29.05 -15.95
N PHE A 401 -27.60 30.19 -15.42
CA PHE A 401 -26.91 30.25 -14.13
C PHE A 401 -27.73 29.57 -13.03
N ALA A 402 -27.10 28.69 -12.25
CA ALA A 402 -27.71 28.04 -11.11
C ALA A 402 -28.14 29.10 -10.08
N GLY A 403 -29.38 29.02 -9.61
CA GLY A 403 -29.99 30.05 -8.76
C GLY A 403 -30.04 31.46 -9.39
N GLY A 404 -29.70 31.61 -10.67
CA GLY A 404 -29.54 32.89 -11.37
C GLY A 404 -28.20 33.61 -11.14
N THR A 405 -27.28 33.05 -10.36
CA THR A 405 -26.11 33.77 -9.83
C THR A 405 -24.74 33.20 -10.22
N ALA A 406 -24.61 31.89 -10.52
CA ALA A 406 -23.32 31.28 -10.82
C ALA A 406 -23.37 30.20 -11.91
N LEU A 407 -22.26 30.02 -12.64
CA LEU A 407 -21.99 28.81 -13.42
C LEU A 407 -21.46 27.73 -12.49
N VAL A 408 -21.84 26.49 -12.77
CA VAL A 408 -21.54 25.33 -11.93
C VAL A 408 -20.98 24.23 -12.82
N ALA A 409 -19.91 23.60 -12.35
CA ALA A 409 -19.42 22.33 -12.91
C ALA A 409 -19.28 21.32 -11.78
N VAL A 410 -19.58 20.06 -12.10
CA VAL A 410 -19.40 18.93 -11.20
C VAL A 410 -18.44 17.95 -11.86
N SER A 411 -17.41 17.57 -11.13
CA SER A 411 -16.41 16.61 -11.60
C SER A 411 -16.15 15.59 -10.51
N ALA A 412 -15.88 14.35 -10.90
CA ALA A 412 -15.65 13.27 -9.97
C ALA A 412 -14.43 12.43 -10.37
N SER A 413 -13.76 11.89 -9.37
CA SER A 413 -12.61 11.00 -9.52
C SER A 413 -12.83 9.70 -8.76
N GLU A 414 -12.28 8.61 -9.28
CA GLU A 414 -12.27 7.31 -8.63
C GLU A 414 -10.82 6.87 -8.41
N VAL A 415 -10.52 6.49 -7.17
CA VAL A 415 -9.25 5.88 -6.78
C VAL A 415 -9.47 4.38 -6.68
N TYR A 416 -8.65 3.62 -7.40
CA TYR A 416 -8.83 2.19 -7.60
C TYR A 416 -7.48 1.45 -7.55
N PHE A 417 -7.51 0.16 -7.24
CA PHE A 417 -6.32 -0.67 -7.16
C PHE A 417 -6.05 -1.40 -8.48
N GLN A 418 -4.92 -1.10 -9.12
CA GLN A 418 -4.46 -1.78 -10.33
C GLN A 418 -2.94 -1.63 -10.49
N ARG A 419 -2.25 -2.74 -10.74
CA ARG A 419 -0.82 -2.70 -11.07
C ARG A 419 -0.58 -1.95 -12.39
N PRO A 420 0.40 -1.03 -12.47
CA PRO A 420 0.63 -0.21 -13.66
C PRO A 420 1.16 -0.98 -14.89
N ASP A 421 1.67 -2.19 -14.72
CA ASP A 421 2.26 -2.99 -15.80
C ASP A 421 1.34 -4.12 -16.27
N ARG A 422 1.30 -4.31 -17.59
CA ARG A 422 1.01 -5.62 -18.19
C ARG A 422 2.16 -6.54 -17.84
N ASP A 423 1.93 -7.45 -16.90
CA ASP A 423 2.87 -8.54 -16.68
C ASP A 423 2.68 -9.61 -17.77
N ASP A 424 3.51 -9.58 -18.80
CA ASP A 424 3.52 -10.57 -19.88
C ASP A 424 3.81 -11.99 -19.35
N SER A 425 4.39 -12.13 -18.15
CA SER A 425 4.62 -13.43 -17.49
C SER A 425 3.34 -14.14 -17.06
N CYS A 426 2.22 -13.42 -17.03
CA CYS A 426 0.89 -13.97 -16.76
C CYS A 426 0.10 -14.38 -18.02
N SER A 427 0.71 -14.32 -19.19
CA SER A 427 0.08 -14.79 -20.42
C SER A 427 0.08 -16.32 -20.45
N ASP A 428 -0.99 -16.95 -19.94
CA ASP A 428 -1.37 -18.29 -20.39
C ASP A 428 -1.66 -18.12 -21.89
N GLY A 429 -0.78 -18.60 -22.78
CA GLY A 429 -0.69 -18.34 -24.23
C GLY A 429 -1.93 -18.53 -25.11
N ILE A 430 -3.12 -18.63 -24.52
CA ILE A 430 -4.45 -18.67 -25.10
C ILE A 430 -5.18 -17.31 -24.92
N ARG A 431 -4.76 -16.45 -23.98
CA ARG A 431 -5.42 -15.16 -23.68
C ARG A 431 -4.39 -14.06 -23.41
N MET A 432 -4.07 -13.30 -24.45
CA MET A 432 -3.22 -12.11 -24.35
C MET A 432 -3.93 -11.02 -23.52
N GLY A 433 -3.30 -10.56 -22.43
CA GLY A 433 -3.60 -9.28 -21.78
C GLY A 433 -4.79 -9.23 -20.82
N ARG A 434 -4.77 -9.96 -19.71
CA ARG A 434 -5.58 -9.58 -18.53
C ARG A 434 -4.75 -8.77 -17.56
N ASP A 435 -5.26 -7.62 -17.20
CA ASP A 435 -4.75 -6.79 -16.13
C ASP A 435 -4.84 -7.56 -14.79
N ASN A 436 -3.80 -7.47 -13.95
CA ASN A 436 -3.85 -7.89 -12.53
C ASN A 436 -3.90 -9.40 -12.17
N CYS A 437 -3.37 -10.30 -13.02
CA CYS A 437 -3.29 -11.75 -12.83
C CYS A 437 -2.66 -12.32 -11.53
N HIS A 438 -1.97 -11.52 -10.70
CA HIS A 438 -1.25 -12.00 -9.52
C HIS A 438 -2.16 -12.58 -8.44
N GLY A 439 -3.46 -12.24 -8.48
CA GLY A 439 -4.48 -12.89 -7.67
C GLY A 439 -4.50 -14.41 -7.85
N ARG A 440 -4.19 -14.91 -9.05
CA ARG A 440 -4.30 -16.35 -9.34
C ARG A 440 -3.22 -17.16 -8.64
N ALA A 441 -2.01 -16.64 -8.60
CA ALA A 441 -0.86 -17.28 -7.93
C ALA A 441 -0.94 -17.21 -6.40
N THR A 442 -1.64 -16.20 -5.86
CA THR A 442 -1.64 -15.90 -4.42
C THR A 442 -2.95 -16.26 -3.70
N SER A 443 -4.09 -16.14 -4.37
CA SER A 443 -5.44 -16.29 -3.79
C SER A 443 -6.40 -17.09 -4.66
N GLY A 444 -5.95 -17.60 -5.82
CA GLY A 444 -6.79 -18.29 -6.79
C GLY A 444 -7.84 -17.38 -7.48
N LYS A 445 -7.89 -16.09 -7.14
CA LYS A 445 -8.76 -15.10 -7.78
C LYS A 445 -8.19 -14.67 -9.14
N ALA A 446 -9.05 -14.16 -10.01
CA ALA A 446 -8.60 -13.64 -11.31
C ALA A 446 -7.66 -12.44 -11.13
N ASP A 447 -7.99 -11.57 -10.16
CA ASP A 447 -7.33 -10.29 -9.93
C ASP A 447 -6.69 -10.25 -8.53
N GLU A 448 -5.57 -9.55 -8.40
CA GLU A 448 -4.93 -9.28 -7.11
C GLU A 448 -5.86 -8.49 -6.19
N LEU A 449 -5.98 -8.93 -4.94
CA LEU A 449 -6.77 -8.25 -3.92
C LEU A 449 -6.15 -6.91 -3.56
N ALA A 450 -6.98 -5.87 -3.53
CA ALA A 450 -6.59 -4.56 -3.05
C ALA A 450 -6.14 -4.64 -1.58
N SER A 451 -5.05 -3.94 -1.27
CA SER A 451 -4.52 -3.84 0.09
C SER A 451 -3.66 -2.60 0.23
N LEU A 452 -3.39 -2.23 1.48
CA LEU A 452 -2.32 -1.30 1.83
C LEU A 452 -1.05 -2.09 2.20
N PHE A 453 -0.76 -3.18 1.49
CA PHE A 453 0.56 -3.82 1.48
C PHE A 453 1.20 -3.78 0.10
N ASN A 454 0.46 -3.34 -0.94
CA ASN A 454 0.94 -3.19 -2.31
C ASN A 454 0.61 -1.79 -2.85
N PRO A 455 1.59 -1.03 -3.37
CA PRO A 455 1.42 0.38 -3.72
C PRO A 455 0.93 0.56 -5.17
N TYR A 456 -0.26 0.03 -5.47
CA TYR A 456 -0.84 0.04 -6.82
C TYR A 456 -2.16 0.82 -6.91
N TRP A 457 -2.36 1.81 -6.05
CA TRP A 457 -3.52 2.70 -6.13
C TRP A 457 -3.31 3.76 -7.21
N GLN A 458 -4.30 3.87 -8.10
CA GLN A 458 -4.33 4.76 -9.25
C GLN A 458 -5.61 5.59 -9.24
N VAL A 459 -5.68 6.60 -10.12
CA VAL A 459 -6.82 7.51 -10.22
C VAL A 459 -7.22 7.73 -11.68
N HIS A 460 -8.52 7.78 -11.92
CA HIS A 460 -9.10 8.30 -13.15
C HIS A 460 -10.32 9.16 -12.86
N LEU A 461 -10.71 9.98 -13.84
CA LEU A 461 -11.97 10.71 -13.79
C LEU A 461 -13.15 9.78 -14.05
N ILE A 462 -14.29 10.08 -13.43
CA ILE A 462 -15.55 9.38 -13.65
C ILE A 462 -16.68 10.39 -13.85
N GLN A 463 -17.71 9.98 -14.57
CA GLN A 463 -18.98 10.67 -14.58
C GLN A 463 -19.83 10.16 -13.41
N SER A 464 -20.36 11.07 -12.58
CA SER A 464 -21.19 10.73 -11.43
C SER A 464 -22.57 11.37 -11.54
N ASP A 465 -23.54 10.62 -12.05
CA ASP A 465 -24.93 11.08 -12.17
C ASP A 465 -25.56 11.40 -10.80
N GLU A 466 -25.10 10.72 -9.74
CA GLU A 466 -25.55 10.99 -8.37
C GLU A 466 -25.01 12.33 -7.84
N ALA A 467 -23.73 12.62 -8.03
CA ALA A 467 -23.15 13.90 -7.64
C ALA A 467 -23.77 15.06 -8.44
N ILE A 468 -24.07 14.82 -9.73
CA ILE A 468 -24.79 15.78 -10.57
C ILE A 468 -26.19 16.02 -9.99
N ARG A 469 -26.96 14.97 -9.65
CA ARG A 469 -28.29 15.10 -9.04
C ARG A 469 -28.26 15.82 -7.69
N GLN A 470 -27.31 15.49 -6.82
CA GLN A 470 -27.16 16.17 -5.52
C GLN A 470 -26.85 17.66 -5.69
N ALA A 471 -25.94 18.00 -6.61
CA ALA A 471 -25.65 19.38 -6.92
C ALA A 471 -26.86 20.12 -7.54
N GLN A 472 -27.69 19.44 -8.33
CA GLN A 472 -28.95 19.97 -8.86
C GLN A 472 -29.99 20.22 -7.76
N ASP A 473 -30.13 19.29 -6.80
CA ASP A 473 -31.07 19.37 -5.68
C ASP A 473 -30.74 20.53 -4.73
N GLU A 474 -29.45 20.75 -4.45
CA GLU A 474 -28.99 21.89 -3.66
C GLU A 474 -29.25 23.25 -4.33
N GLN A 475 -29.39 23.29 -5.66
CA GLN A 475 -29.47 24.53 -6.44
C GLN A 475 -30.84 24.79 -7.11
N LYS A 476 -31.79 23.84 -7.04
CA LYS A 476 -33.10 23.92 -7.73
C LYS A 476 -32.98 24.24 -9.23
N ALA A 477 -31.92 23.80 -9.90
CA ALA A 477 -31.66 24.04 -11.32
C ALA A 477 -31.04 22.81 -11.99
N ALA A 478 -31.36 22.57 -13.26
CA ALA A 478 -30.76 21.48 -14.04
C ALA A 478 -29.33 21.85 -14.44
N LEU A 479 -28.37 21.03 -14.02
CA LEU A 479 -26.96 21.11 -14.39
C LEU A 479 -26.72 20.30 -15.68
N PRO A 480 -25.89 20.78 -16.61
CA PRO A 480 -25.61 20.11 -17.88
C PRO A 480 -24.90 18.76 -17.72
#